data_AF-A0A939XKK2-F1
#
_entry.id   AF-A0A939XKK2-F1
#
_cell.length_a   1.000
_cell.length_b   1.000
_cell.length_c   1.000
_cell.angle_alpha   90.00
_cell.angle_beta   90.00
_cell.angle_gamma   90.00
#
_symmetry.space_group_name_H-M   'P 1'
#
loop_
_entity.id
_entity.type
_entity.pdbx_description
1 polymer ?
#
loop_
_entity_poly.entity_id
_entity_poly.type
_entity_poly.pdbx_seq_one_letter_code
_entity_poly.pdbx_strand_id
1 'polypeptide(L)' 'MGAECELTLQAEWDSRQDVYPLIFDYVLEHPKWRISIQTHKILNIR' A
#
# COMPACT_ATOMS: atom_id res chain seq x y z
N MET A 1 12.69 22.82 8.86
CA MET A 1 11.44 22.06 9.02
C MET A 1 11.52 20.88 8.06
N GLY A 2 12.03 19.74 8.52
CA GLY A 2 12.01 18.52 7.71
C GLY A 2 10.59 17.97 7.76
N ALA A 3 9.86 17.97 6.65
CA ALA A 3 8.62 17.21 6.57
C ALA A 3 9.00 15.74 6.75
N GLU A 4 8.52 15.10 7.81
CA GLU A 4 8.59 13.65 7.95
C GLU A 4 7.81 13.05 6.79
N CYS A 5 8.53 12.69 5.73
CA CYS A 5 7.95 12.15 4.53
C CYS A 5 7.53 10.70 4.83
N GLU A 6 6.22 10.48 4.96
CA GLU A 6 5.68 9.16 5.21
C GLU A 6 5.76 8.33 3.92
N LEU A 7 6.57 7.29 3.95
CA LEU A 7 6.78 6.41 2.81
C LEU A 7 5.60 5.44 2.71
N THR A 8 4.80 5.62 1.67
CA THR A 8 3.63 4.76 1.42
C THR A 8 3.82 3.95 0.15
N LEU A 9 3.35 2.70 0.18
CA LEU A 9 3.28 1.80 -0.97
C LEU A 9 1.82 1.51 -1.30
N GLN A 10 1.52 1.54 -2.58
CA GLN A 10 0.22 1.19 -3.11
C GLN A 10 0.43 0.30 -4.34
N ALA A 11 -0.20 -0.87 -4.36
CA ALA A 11 -0.22 -1.69 -5.57
C ALA A 11 -1.08 -1.01 -6.64
N GLU A 12 -0.78 -1.31 -7.90
CA GLU A 12 -1.71 -1.04 -8.97
C GLU A 12 -3.02 -1.82 -8.77
N TRP A 13 -4.13 -1.20 -9.15
CA TRP A 13 -5.47 -1.75 -8.92
C TRP A 13 -5.69 -3.07 -9.67
N ASP A 14 -5.16 -3.14 -10.90
CA ASP A 14 -5.30 -4.28 -11.80
C ASP A 14 -4.54 -5.52 -11.29
N SER A 15 -3.29 -5.31 -10.87
CA SER A 15 -2.40 -6.39 -10.40
C SER A 15 -2.40 -6.56 -8.88
N ARG A 16 -3.39 -6.01 -8.17
CA ARG A 16 -3.46 -6.06 -6.70
C ARG A 16 -3.45 -7.47 -6.14
N GLN A 17 -4.01 -8.44 -6.85
CA GLN A 17 -4.15 -9.81 -6.34
C GLN A 17 -2.78 -10.49 -6.19
N ASP A 18 -1.88 -10.26 -7.15
CA ASP A 18 -0.52 -10.81 -7.14
C ASP A 18 0.48 -9.91 -6.39
N VAL A 19 0.27 -8.59 -6.41
CA VAL A 19 1.24 -7.61 -5.87
C VAL A 19 1.02 -7.30 -4.39
N TYR A 20 -0.23 -7.36 -3.87
CA TYR A 20 -0.47 -7.14 -2.43
C TYR A 20 0.36 -8.06 -1.52
N PRO A 21 0.46 -9.38 -1.74
CA PRO A 21 1.27 -10.24 -0.89
C PRO A 21 2.76 -9.84 -0.92
N LEU A 22 3.29 -9.42 -2.07
CA LEU A 22 4.67 -8.93 -2.20
C LEU A 22 4.89 -7.62 -1.43
N ILE A 23 3.94 -6.70 -1.49
CA ILE A 23 4.01 -5.45 -0.73
C ILE A 23 3.89 -5.72 0.77
N PHE A 24 3.03 -6.64 1.18
CA PHE A 24 2.91 -7.04 2.58
C PHE A 24 4.24 -7.59 3.12
N ASP A 25 4.88 -8.48 2.37
CA ASP A 25 6.19 -9.05 2.73
C ASP A 25 7.24 -7.92 2.86
N TYR A 26 7.31 -7.04 1.85
CA TYR A 26 8.24 -5.91 1.85
C TYR A 26 8.02 -4.92 3.02
N VAL A 27 6.77 -4.65 3.39
CA VAL A 27 6.43 -3.76 4.51
C VAL A 27 6.70 -4.42 5.86
N LEU A 28 6.52 -5.75 5.96
CA LEU A 28 6.92 -6.52 7.14
C LEU A 28 8.44 -6.49 7.35
N GLU A 29 9.22 -6.59 6.27
CA GLU A 29 10.68 -6.46 6.31
C GLU A 29 11.14 -5.00 6.56
N HIS A 30 10.36 -4.01 6.12
CA HIS A 30 10.67 -2.60 6.26
C HIS A 30 9.58 -1.80 7.00
N PRO A 31 9.59 -1.78 8.36
CA PRO A 31 8.51 -1.19 9.18
C PRO A 31 8.36 0.35 9.05
N LYS A 32 9.24 1.01 8.29
CA LYS A 32 9.13 2.44 7.95
C LYS A 32 8.09 2.68 6.85
N TRP A 33 7.76 1.67 6.06
CA TRP A 33 6.81 1.78 4.96
C TRP A 33 5.39 1.48 5.43
N ARG A 34 4.42 2.16 4.84
CA ARG A 34 3.00 1.97 5.12
C ARG A 34 2.24 1.57 3.87
N ILE A 35 1.24 0.71 4.00
CA ILE A 35 0.40 0.31 2.86
C ILE A 35 -0.78 1.28 2.77
N SER A 36 -0.94 1.90 1.60
CA SER A 36 -2.12 2.71 1.29
C SER A 36 -3.14 1.86 0.53
N ILE A 37 -4.35 1.74 1.09
CA ILE A 37 -5.41 0.90 0.52
C ILE A 37 -6.59 1.77 0.13
N GLN A 38 -6.98 1.71 -1.14
CA GLN A 38 -8.21 2.33 -1.64
C GLN A 38 -9.42 1.44 -1.31
N THR A 39 -9.90 1.52 -0.07
CA THR A 39 -11.04 0.74 0.44
C THR A 39 -12.32 0.93 -0.36
N HIS A 40 -12.59 2.13 -0.86
CA HIS A 40 -13.75 2.41 -1.70
C HIS A 40 -13.79 1.56 -2.98
N LYS A 41 -12.64 1.37 -3.64
CA LYS A 41 -12.54 0.47 -4.80
C LYS A 41 -12.74 -1.00 -4.41
N ILE A 42 -12.25 -1.43 -3.25
CA ILE A 42 -12.42 -2.81 -2.74
C ILE A 42 -13.89 -3.11 -2.47
N LEU A 43 -14.59 -2.15 -1.88
CA LEU A 43 -15.99 -2.27 -1.49
C LEU A 43 -16.94 -2.02 -2.68
N ASN A 44 -16.42 -1.68 -3.86
CA ASN A 44 -17.20 -1.34 -5.04
C ASN A 44 -18.17 -0.15 -4.83
N ILE A 45 -17.78 0.80 -3.97
CA ILE A 45 -18.55 2.00 -3.63
C ILE A 45 -17.93 3.20 -4.36
N ARG A 46 -18.76 4.01 -5.02
CA ARG A 46 -18.35 5.17 -5.82
C ARG A 46 -18.69 6.48 -5.14
#